data_AF-A0A948E8M4-F1
#
_entry.id   AF-A0A948E8M4-F1
#
_cell.length_a   1.000
_cell.length_b   1.000
_cell.length_c   1.000
_cell.angle_alpha   90.00
_cell.angle_beta   90.00
_cell.angle_gamma   90.00
#
_symmetry.space_group_name_H-M   'P 1'
#
loop_
_entity.id
_entity.type
_entity.pdbx_description
1 polymer ?
#
loop_
_entity_poly.entity_id
_entity_poly.type
_entity_poly.pdbx_seq_one_letter_code
_entity_poly.pdbx_strand_id
1 'polypeptide(L)' 'MSDWHLYMLRCNDNSLYTGITTDVERRVDQHSRGDGAR' A
#
# COMPACT_ATOMS: atom_id res chain seq x y z
N MET A 1 19.86 -6.75 -4.96
CA MET A 1 19.31 -5.94 -3.86
C MET A 1 17.92 -5.49 -4.28
N SER A 2 16.92 -5.54 -3.40
CA SER A 2 15.57 -5.08 -3.72
C SER A 2 15.40 -3.66 -3.18
N ASP A 3 14.95 -2.74 -4.04
CA ASP A 3 14.74 -1.35 -3.66
C ASP A 3 13.46 -1.22 -2.83
N TRP A 4 13.56 -0.49 -1.72
CA TRP A 4 12.42 -0.19 -0.86
C TRP A 4 11.75 1.10 -1.31
N HIS A 5 10.43 1.06 -1.41
CA HIS A 5 9.59 2.15 -1.86
C HIS A 5 8.64 2.55 -0.72
N LEU A 6 8.67 3.83 -0.37
CA LEU A 6 7.66 4.47 0.46
C LEU A 6 6.53 4.99 -0.43
N TYR A 7 5.28 4.70 -0.10
CA TYR A 7 4.12 5.11 -0.87
C TYR A 7 2.98 5.62 0.01
N MET A 8 2.08 6.38 -0.61
CA MET A 8 0.84 6.88 -0.02
C MET A 8 -0.34 6.52 -0.92
N LEU A 9 -1.42 6.00 -0.32
CA LEU A 9 -2.70 5.76 -0.99
C LEU A 9 -3.75 6.69 -0.42
N ARG A 10 -4.63 7.18 -1.29
CA ARG A 10 -5.84 7.90 -0.88
C ARG A 10 -7.00 6.92 -0.87
N CYS A 11 -7.56 6.69 0.30
CA CYS A 11 -8.72 5.84 0.51
C CYS A 11 -10.00 6.57 0.13
N ASN A 12 -11.09 5.81 -0.05
CA ASN A 12 -12.40 6.34 -0.45
C ASN A 12 -13.02 7.30 0.60
N ASP A 13 -12.60 7.19 1.86
CA ASP A 13 -12.98 8.09 2.96
C ASP A 13 -12.11 9.35 3.04
N ASN A 14 -11.30 9.62 2.01
CA ASN A 14 -10.26 10.66 1.97
C ASN A 14 -9.12 10.51 2.99
N SER A 15 -9.07 9.40 3.73
CA SER A 15 -7.90 9.11 4.56
C SER A 15 -6.67 8.82 3.68
N LEU A 16 -5.48 9.09 4.23
CA LEU A 16 -4.22 8.73 3.61
C LEU A 16 -3.62 7.53 4.34
N TYR A 17 -3.41 6.44 3.59
CA TYR A 17 -2.66 5.29 4.05
C TYR A 17 -1.20 5.42 3.61
N THR A 18 -0.26 5.19 4.53
CA THR A 18 1.17 5.17 4.22
C THR A 18 1.69 3.74 4.35
N GLY A 19 2.56 3.33 3.43
CA GLY A 19 3.16 2.00 3.47
C GLY A 19 4.56 1.99 2.87
N ILE A 20 5.34 0.98 3.23
CA ILE A 20 6.67 0.72 2.67
C ILE A 20 6.74 -0.71 2.17
N THR A 21 7.32 -0.91 0.99
CA THR A 21 7.45 -2.25 0.39
C THR A 21 8.51 -2.27 -0.72
N THR A 22 8.97 -3.46 -1.10
CA THR A 22 9.77 -3.65 -2.31
C THR A 22 8.92 -3.92 -3.55
N ASP A 23 7.60 -4.04 -3.40
CA ASP A 23 6.64 -4.37 -4.47
C ASP A 23 5.31 -3.63 -4.22
N VAL A 24 5.18 -2.45 -4.85
CA VAL A 24 4.06 -1.52 -4.63
C VAL A 24 2.78 -2.05 -5.27
N GLU A 25 2.84 -2.56 -6.49
CA GLU A 25 1.66 -3.05 -7.23
C GLU A 25 0.95 -4.16 -6.44
N ARG A 26 1.70 -5.16 -5.98
CA ARG A 26 1.15 -6.24 -5.15
C ARG A 26 0.52 -5.70 -3.87
N ARG A 27 1.09 -4.67 -3.24
CA ARG A 27 0.54 -4.11 -1.99
C ARG A 27 -0.72 -3.30 -2.20
N VAL A 28 -0.82 -2.55 -3.31
CA VAL A 28 -2.04 -1.84 -3.67
C VAL A 28 -3.18 -2.84 -3.90
N ASP A 29 -2.92 -3.91 -4.66
CA ASP A 29 -3.91 -4.97 -4.91
C ASP A 29 -4.40 -5.65 -3.62
N GLN A 30 -3.49 -5.93 -2.68
CA GLN A 30 -3.85 -6.50 -1.37
C GLN A 30 -4.70 -5.54 -0.55
N HIS A 31 -4.33 -4.25 -0.53
CA HIS A 31 -5.08 -3.22 0.18
C HIS A 31 -6.51 -3.07 -0.39
N SER A 32 -6.65 -3.05 -1.71
CA SER A 32 -7.96 -2.98 -2.39
C SER A 32 -8.85 -4.20 -2.13
N ARG A 33 -8.29 -5.37 -1.81
CA ARG A 33 -9.04 -6.58 -1.45
C ARG A 33 -9.41 -6.65 0.03
N GLY A 34 -8.95 -5.71 0.86
CA GLY A 34 -9.14 -5.74 2.30
C GLY A 34 -8.24 -6.73 3.05
N ASP A 35 -7.34 -7.42 2.35
CA ASP A 35 -6.39 -8.40 2.91
C ASP A 35 -5.15 -7.72 3.54
N GLY A 36 -5.28 -6.46 3.95
CA GLY A 36 -4.18 -5.51 4.00
C GLY A 36 -4.12 -4.62 5.23
N ALA A 37 -4.56 -5.09 6.39
CA ALA A 37 -4.19 -4.49 7.67
C ALA A 37 -4.33 -5.49 8.83
N ARG A 38 -3.21 -5.94 9.37
CA ARG A 38 -3.06 -6.27 10.80
C ARG A 38 -2.04 -5.31 11.39
#